data_AF-A0A2N3AHL7-F1
#
_entry.id   AF-A0A2N3AHL7-F1
#
_cell.length_a   1.000
_cell.length_b   1.000
_cell.length_c   1.000
_cell.angle_alpha   90.00
_cell.angle_beta   90.00
_cell.angle_gamma   90.00
#
_symmetry.space_group_name_H-M   'P 1'
#
loop_
_entity.id
_entity.type
_entity.pdbx_description
1 polymer ?
#
loop_
_entity_poly.entity_id
_entity_poly.type
_entity_poly.pdbx_seq_one_letter_code
_entity_poly.pdbx_strand_id
1 'polypeptide(L)' 'MKFLHIADIHLGMENYGRIDPSTGLHTRLKDFIKCFSFAIDIALE' A
#
# COMPACT_ATOMS: atom_id res chain seq x y z
N MET A 1 14.95 -1.01 -22.33
CA MET A 1 13.57 -0.87 -21.83
C MET A 1 13.60 -1.22 -20.35
N LYS A 2 13.09 -0.36 -19.47
CA LYS A 2 13.02 -0.62 -18.02
C LYS A 2 11.56 -0.92 -17.66
N PHE A 3 11.34 -1.88 -16.78
CA PHE A 3 10.01 -2.24 -16.29
C PHE A 3 10.03 -2.54 -14.80
N LEU A 4 8.97 -2.12 -14.11
CA LEU A 4 8.64 -2.60 -12.78
C LEU A 4 7.48 -3.60 -12.90
N HIS A 5 7.68 -4.82 -12.40
CA HIS A 5 6.65 -5.85 -12.30
C HIS A 5 6.52 -6.27 -10.84
N ILE A 6 5.34 -6.09 -10.28
CA ILE A 6 5.00 -6.46 -8.89
C ILE A 6 3.65 -7.17 -8.87
N ALA A 7 3.40 -7.96 -7.85
CA ALA A 7 2.18 -8.74 -7.66
C ALA A 7 1.78 -8.74 -6.17
N ASP A 8 0.64 -9.36 -5.87
CA ASP A 8 0.22 -9.70 -4.51
C ASP A 8 0.19 -8.51 -3.53
N ILE A 9 -0.35 -7.37 -3.98
CA ILE A 9 -0.47 -6.16 -3.14
C ILE A 9 -1.36 -6.40 -1.91
N HIS A 10 -2.27 -7.37 -1.95
CA HIS A 10 -3.17 -7.73 -0.84
C HIS A 10 -3.88 -6.51 -0.22
N LEU A 11 -4.32 -5.57 -1.06
CA LEU A 11 -5.09 -4.40 -0.63
C LEU A 11 -6.40 -4.87 0.02
N GLY A 12 -6.67 -4.41 1.24
CA GLY A 12 -7.81 -4.86 2.04
C GLY A 12 -7.49 -5.99 3.04
N MET A 13 -6.23 -6.42 3.16
CA MET A 13 -5.81 -7.29 4.27
C MET A 13 -5.73 -6.49 5.58
N GLU A 14 -6.35 -7.03 6.64
CA GLU A 14 -6.57 -6.31 7.90
C GLU A 14 -5.87 -6.95 9.12
N ASN A 15 -5.05 -7.99 8.92
CA ASN A 15 -4.36 -8.61 10.05
C ASN A 15 -3.42 -7.61 10.72
N TYR A 16 -3.38 -7.67 12.06
CA TYR A 16 -2.49 -6.87 12.90
C TYR A 16 -2.62 -5.34 12.77
N GLY A 17 -3.72 -4.85 12.20
CA GLY A 17 -4.03 -3.42 12.22
C GLY A 17 -5.19 -3.08 13.16
N ARG A 18 -5.68 -1.85 13.03
CA ARG A 18 -6.81 -1.31 13.78
C ARG A 18 -7.56 -0.29 12.92
N ILE A 19 -8.76 0.08 13.31
CA ILE A 19 -9.45 1.21 12.69
C ILE A 19 -8.77 2.52 13.12
N ASP A 20 -8.45 3.37 12.15
CA ASP A 20 -8.03 4.74 12.40
C ASP A 20 -9.28 5.59 12.71
N PRO A 21 -9.43 6.12 13.94
CA PRO A 21 -10.63 6.86 14.34
C PRO A 21 -10.82 8.17 13.56
N SER A 22 -9.77 8.70 12.94
CA SER A 22 -9.87 9.94 12.15
C SER A 22 -10.45 9.74 10.75
N THR A 23 -10.29 8.53 10.18
CA THR A 23 -10.71 8.24 8.80
C THR A 23 -11.79 7.17 8.71
N GLY A 24 -11.99 6.37 9.76
CA GLY A 24 -12.86 5.19 9.76
C GLY A 24 -12.30 4.02 8.94
N LEU A 25 -11.08 4.14 8.41
CA LEU A 25 -10.44 3.11 7.60
C LEU A 25 -9.47 2.27 8.42
N HIS A 26 -9.24 1.03 7.98
CA HIS A 26 -8.26 0.17 8.62
C HIS A 26 -6.82 0.67 8.36
N THR A 27 -5.97 0.72 9.40
CA THR A 27 -4.61 1.28 9.31
C THR A 27 -3.74 0.59 8.26
N ARG A 28 -4.00 -0.71 8.02
CA ARG A 28 -3.30 -1.47 6.98
C ARG A 28 -3.48 -0.89 5.58
N LEU A 29 -4.63 -0.31 5.28
CA LEU A 29 -4.87 0.33 3.98
C LEU A 29 -3.84 1.43 3.71
N LYS A 30 -3.60 2.29 4.71
CA LYS A 30 -2.62 3.38 4.63
C LYS A 30 -1.20 2.84 4.43
N ASP A 31 -0.84 1.77 5.12
CA ASP A 31 0.47 1.16 5.01
C ASP A 31 0.72 0.57 3.61
N PHE A 32 -0.27 -0.16 3.06
CA PHE A 32 -0.16 -0.71 1.70
C PHE A 32 -0.07 0.41 0.65
N ILE A 33 -0.91 1.44 0.75
CA ILE A 33 -0.86 2.59 -0.16
C ILE A 33 0.50 3.27 -0.09
N LYS A 34 1.08 3.46 1.11
CA LYS A 34 2.41 4.04 1.27
C LYS A 34 3.50 3.23 0.56
N CYS A 35 3.53 1.91 0.78
CA CYS A 35 4.52 1.04 0.15
C CYS A 35 4.34 0.95 -1.37
N PHE A 36 3.10 0.90 -1.84
CA PHE A 36 2.81 0.84 -3.27
C PHE A 36 3.18 2.16 -3.95
N SER A 37 2.87 3.31 -3.34
CA SER A 37 3.27 4.62 -3.87
C SER A 37 4.79 4.73 -4.00
N PHE A 38 5.52 4.28 -2.98
CA PHE A 38 6.99 4.23 -3.03
C PHE A 38 7.50 3.38 -4.21
N ALA A 39 6.92 2.20 -4.46
CA ALA A 39 7.30 1.38 -5.60
C ALA A 39 7.05 2.09 -6.95
N ILE A 40 5.94 2.84 -7.05
CA ILE A 40 5.63 3.64 -8.24
C ILE A 40 6.64 4.77 -8.42
N ASP A 41 7.03 5.48 -7.35
CA ASP A 41 8.03 6.54 -7.42
C ASP A 41 9.36 6.02 -7.99
N ILE A 42 9.81 4.84 -7.53
CA ILE A 42 11.01 4.17 -8.06
C ILE A 42 10.87 3.81 -9.55
N ALA A 43 9.66 3.50 -10.04
CA ALA A 43 9.46 3.19 -11.45
C ALA A 43 9.45 4.43 -12.35
N LEU A 44 9.18 5.60 -11.79
CA LEU A 44 9.14 6.87 -12.51
C LEU A 44 10.53 7.52 -12.67
N GLU A 45 11.53 7.08 -11.90
CA GLU A 45 12.95 7.45 -12.02
C GLU A 45 13.71 6.69 -13.14
#